data_AF-A0A392NM84-F1
#
_entry.id   AF-A0A392NM84-F1
#
_cell.length_a   1.000
_cell.length_b   1.000
_cell.length_c   1.000
_cell.angle_alpha   90.00
_cell.angle_beta   90.00
_cell.angle_gamma   90.00
#
_symmetry.space_group_name_H-M   'P 1'
#
loop_
_entity.id
_entity.type
_entity.pdbx_description
1 polymer ?
#
loop_
_entity_poly.entity_id
_entity_poly.type
_entity_poly.pdbx_seq_one_letter_code
_entity_poly.pdbx_strand_id
1 'polypeptide(L)' 'MIHANQTNCALFVGTWIPDDTDPFYQSSNCPIIDPQFNCKMFGRPDSDYLKYRWRPLNCELPSLLFLGSMEFSF' A
#
# COMPACT_ATOMS: atom_id res chain seq x y z
N MET A 1 -13.56 28.39 -11.52
CA MET A 1 -12.74 28.77 -10.36
C MET A 1 -13.29 27.99 -9.18
N ILE A 2 -12.60 26.93 -8.73
CA ILE A 2 -13.10 26.06 -7.65
C ILE A 2 -12.78 26.73 -6.31
N HIS A 3 -13.81 26.84 -5.46
CA HIS A 3 -13.80 27.52 -4.17
C HIS A 3 -12.77 26.94 -3.19
N ALA A 4 -12.01 27.83 -2.55
CA ALA A 4 -11.11 27.54 -1.45
C ALA A 4 -11.89 27.53 -0.12
N ASN A 5 -12.42 26.37 0.31
CA ASN A 5 -12.59 26.06 1.74
C ASN A 5 -12.86 24.57 2.06
N GLN A 6 -12.13 23.67 1.41
CA GLN A 6 -11.87 22.29 1.85
C GLN A 6 -10.45 22.01 1.37
N THR A 7 -9.50 21.70 2.26
CA THR A 7 -8.18 21.25 1.84
C THR A 7 -8.36 19.91 1.15
N ASN A 8 -8.58 19.95 -0.17
CA ASN A 8 -8.85 18.78 -0.96
C ASN A 8 -7.67 17.82 -0.81
N CYS A 9 -7.96 16.56 -0.50
CA CYS A 9 -6.94 15.55 -0.26
C CYS A 9 -6.13 15.36 -1.54
N ALA A 10 -4.85 15.74 -1.52
CA ALA A 10 -4.00 15.69 -2.70
C ALA A 10 -3.45 14.27 -2.87
N LEU A 11 -4.30 13.33 -3.29
CA LEU A 11 -4.01 11.89 -3.33
C LEU A 11 -2.69 11.52 -4.03
N PHE A 12 -2.34 12.25 -5.10
CA PHE A 12 -1.15 12.00 -5.90
C PHE A 12 0.06 12.88 -5.53
N VAL A 13 -0.09 13.79 -4.56
CA VAL A 13 0.99 14.68 -4.10
C VAL A 13 1.25 14.39 -2.64
N GLY A 14 2.44 13.91 -2.31
CA GLY A 14 2.73 13.41 -0.96
C GLY A 14 4.16 12.91 -0.81
N THR A 15 4.36 12.12 0.22
CA THR A 15 5.68 11.56 0.58
C THR A 15 5.55 10.10 0.97
N TRP A 16 6.58 9.32 0.65
CA TRP A 16 6.74 7.98 1.21
C TRP A 16 7.29 8.10 2.62
N ILE A 17 6.61 7.47 3.57
CA ILE A 17 7.05 7.40 4.97
C ILE A 17 7.38 5.94 5.32
N PRO A 18 8.43 5.68 6.10
CA PRO A 18 8.70 4.35 6.61
C PRO A 18 7.57 3.95 7.57
N ASP A 19 7.11 2.71 7.43
CA ASP A 19 6.08 2.08 8.24
C ASP A 19 6.60 0.69 8.64
N ASP A 20 6.84 0.52 9.94
CA ASP A 20 7.37 -0.74 10.50
C ASP A 20 6.27 -1.79 10.71
N THR A 21 5.04 -1.50 10.29
CA THR A 21 3.98 -2.52 10.24
C THR A 21 4.30 -3.60 9.21
N ASP A 22 3.88 -4.83 9.51
CA ASP A 22 4.05 -5.93 8.57
C ASP A 22 3.36 -5.62 7.24
N PRO A 23 4.00 -5.93 6.10
CA PRO A 23 3.42 -5.66 4.80
C PRO A 23 2.06 -6.35 4.67
N PHE A 24 1.08 -5.62 4.15
CA PHE A 24 -0.31 -6.07 4.00
C PHE A 24 -0.46 -7.41 3.26
N TYR A 25 0.50 -7.76 2.40
CA TYR A 25 0.58 -9.07 1.79
C TYR A 25 2.01 -9.59 1.87
N GLN A 26 2.13 -10.89 2.14
CA GLN A 26 3.38 -11.61 1.98
C GLN A 26 3.34 -12.39 0.67
N SER A 27 4.30 -12.15 -0.22
CA SER A 27 4.35 -12.80 -1.54
C SER A 27 4.40 -14.32 -1.46
N SER A 28 4.92 -14.89 -0.37
CA SER A 28 4.95 -16.33 -0.08
C SER A 28 3.58 -16.93 0.22
N ASN A 29 2.64 -16.13 0.73
CA ASN A 29 1.36 -16.61 1.25
C ASN A 29 0.23 -16.45 0.22
N CYS A 30 0.49 -15.81 -0.92
CA CYS A 30 -0.49 -15.60 -1.97
C CYS A 30 -0.17 -16.50 -3.18
N PRO A 31 -0.93 -17.58 -3.42
CA PRO A 31 -0.65 -18.54 -4.48
C PRO A 31 -0.94 -18.01 -5.90
N ILE A 32 -1.57 -16.84 -6.00
CA ILE A 32 -2.01 -16.22 -7.27
C ILE A 32 -0.97 -15.21 -7.79
N ILE A 33 0.03 -14.85 -6.99
CA ILE A 33 1.06 -13.90 -7.43
C ILE A 33 1.88 -14.53 -8.55
N ASP A 34 1.85 -13.88 -9.71
CA ASP A 34 2.71 -14.26 -10.83
C ASP A 34 4.19 -14.23 -10.38
N PRO A 35 4.99 -15.24 -10.76
CA PRO A 35 6.39 -15.34 -10.35
C PRO A 35 7.18 -14.04 -10.63
N GLN A 36 6.88 -13.36 -11.73
CA GLN A 36 7.52 -12.10 -12.15
C GLN A 36 7.40 -10.98 -11.10
N PHE A 37 6.42 -11.03 -10.20
CA PHE A 37 6.22 -10.05 -9.13
C PHE A 37 6.74 -10.52 -7.77
N ASN A 38 7.24 -11.75 -7.64
CA ASN A 38 7.76 -12.29 -6.39
C ASN A 38 9.26 -12.04 -6.23
N CYS A 39 9.65 -10.78 -6.10
CA CYS A 39 11.07 -10.38 -6.03
C CYS A 39 11.87 -11.11 -4.94
N LYS A 40 11.23 -11.45 -3.81
CA LYS A 40 11.86 -12.21 -2.72
C LYS A 40 12.21 -13.64 -3.14
N MET A 41 11.31 -14.32 -3.83
CA MET A 41 11.56 -15.65 -4.38
C MET A 41 12.69 -15.64 -5.42
N PHE A 42 12.78 -14.57 -6.21
CA PHE A 42 13.83 -14.40 -7.23
C PHE A 42 15.12 -13.77 -6.70
N GLY A 43 15.35 -13.83 -5.38
CA GLY A 43 16.65 -13.57 -4.77
C GLY A 43 16.97 -12.11 -4.46
N ARG A 44 15.98 -11.21 -4.48
CA ARG A 44 16.19 -9.83 -4.01
C ARG A 44 16.45 -9.83 -2.50
N PRO A 45 17.63 -9.36 -2.03
CA PRO A 45 18.02 -9.47 -0.62
C PRO A 45 17.45 -8.37 0.27
N ASP A 46 17.17 -7.19 -0.28
CA ASP A 46 16.58 -6.08 0.46
C ASP A 46 15.06 -6.26 0.60
N SER A 47 14.51 -5.87 1.76
CA SER A 47 13.07 -5.95 2.04
C SER A 47 12.45 -4.62 2.47
N ASP A 48 13.27 -3.57 2.56
CA ASP A 48 12.84 -2.26 3.05
C ASP A 48 11.82 -1.60 2.13
N TYR A 49 11.83 -1.95 0.83
CA TYR A 49 10.82 -1.47 -0.13
C TYR A 49 9.38 -1.85 0.24
N LEU A 50 9.18 -2.87 1.08
CA LEU A 50 7.87 -3.30 1.57
C LEU A 50 7.40 -2.51 2.79
N LYS A 51 8.29 -1.74 3.43
CA LYS A 51 8.06 -0.99 4.67
C LYS A 51 7.81 0.50 4.42
N TYR A 52 7.33 0.85 3.24
CA TYR A 52 7.00 2.23 2.90
C TYR A 52 5.52 2.38 2.64
N ARG A 53 4.91 3.39 3.27
CA ARG A 53 3.53 3.77 3.06
C ARG A 53 3.47 5.13 2.38
N TRP A 54 2.54 5.29 1.44
CA TRP A 54 2.26 6.58 0.84
C TRP A 54 1.44 7.45 1.79
N ARG A 55 1.89 8.69 2.03
CA ARG A 55 1.17 9.72 2.78
C ARG A 55 0.87 10.92 1.88
N PRO A 56 -0.38 11.11 1.44
CA PRO A 56 -0.76 12.28 0.65
C PRO A 56 -0.69 13.58 1.47
N LEU A 57 -0.64 14.71 0.78
CA LEU A 57 -0.69 16.03 1.38
C LEU A 57 -2.14 16.35 1.79
N ASN A 58 -2.30 16.87 3.01
CA ASN A 58 -3.58 17.32 3.60
C ASN A 58 -4.59 16.22 3.97
N CYS A 59 -4.19 14.94 4.01
CA CYS A 59 -5.05 13.84 4.43
C CYS A 59 -4.24 12.60 4.80
N GLU A 60 -4.86 11.68 5.53
CA GLU A 60 -4.30 10.36 5.81
C GLU A 60 -5.14 9.28 5.12
N LEU A 61 -4.47 8.30 4.52
CA LEU A 61 -5.14 7.12 3.96
C LEU A 61 -5.53 6.18 5.10
N PRO A 62 -6.74 5.58 5.05
CA PRO A 62 -7.15 4.58 6.01
C PRO A 62 -6.22 3.36 5.90
N SER A 63 -5.81 2.82 7.04
CA SER A 63 -5.11 1.53 7.08
C SER A 63 -6.07 0.45 6.59
N LEU A 64 -5.62 -0.38 5.65
CA LEU A 64 -6.37 -1.56 5.22
C LEU A 64 -6.45 -2.54 6.40
N LEU A 65 -7.55 -2.51 7.14
CA LEU A 65 -7.90 -3.53 8.10
C LEU A 65 -8.35 -4.75 7.30
N PHE A 66 -7.50 -5.79 7.21
CA PHE A 66 -7.90 -7.11 6.76
C PHE A 66 -8.86 -7.74 7.79
N LEU A 67 -10.08 -7.23 7.89
CA LEU A 67 -11.22 -8.04 8.34
C LEU A 67 -11.63 -8.83 7.10
N GLY A 68 -11.35 -10.14 7.11
CA GLY A 68 -11.48 -11.05 5.97
C GLY A 68 -12.89 -11.10 5.36
N SER A 69 -13.22 -10.15 4.50
CA SER A 69 -14.44 -10.18 3.70
C SER A 69 -14.31 -9.34 2.42
N MET A 70 -13.23 -9.52 1.65
CA MET A 70 -13.41 -9.49 0.19
C MET A 70 -13.89 -10.88 -0.22
N GLU A 71 -15.15 -11.18 0.15
CA GLU A 71 -15.95 -12.10 -0.65
C GLU A 71 -15.98 -11.46 -2.04
N PHE A 72 -15.19 -12.05 -2.96
CA PHE A 72 -15.34 -11.81 -4.38
C PHE A 72 -16.73 -12.31 -4.77
N SER A 73 -17.74 -11.47 -4.61
CA SER A 73 -19.00 -11.66 -5.34
C SER A 73 -18.69 -11.42 -6.80
N PHE A 74 -18.88 -12.47 -7.59
CA PHE A 74 -18.86 -12.50 -9.04
C PHE A 74 -19.68 -11.37 -9.67
#